data_AF-D7GJX5-F1
#
_entry.id   AF-D7GJX5-F1
#
_cell.length_a   1.000
_cell.length_b   1.000
_cell.length_c   1.000
_cell.angle_alpha   90.00
_cell.angle_beta   90.00
_cell.angle_gamma   90.00
#
_symmetry.space_group_name_H-M   'P 1'
#
loop_
_entity.id
_entity.type
_entity.pdbx_description
1 polymer ?
#
loop_
_entity_poly.entity_id
_entity_poly.type
_entity_poly.pdbx_seq_one_letter_code
_entity_poly.pdbx_strand_id
1 'polypeptide(L)' 'VLGNDWNKPYKKSARVVGDVIGKYHPHGDSAVYYTIVRMAQPFSLRYMLVDGQGNFG' A
#
# COMPACT_ATOMS: atom_id res chain seq x y z
N VAL A 1 2.39 15.14 1.25
CA VAL A 1 2.83 13.77 1.65
C VAL A 1 1.85 13.25 2.69
N LEU A 2 1.39 12.00 2.58
CA LEU A 2 0.31 11.46 3.43
C LEU A 2 0.68 11.30 4.92
N GLY A 3 1.97 11.32 5.30
CA GLY A 3 2.42 11.32 6.70
C GLY A 3 1.83 10.15 7.50
N ASN A 4 2.19 8.93 7.12
CA ASN A 4 1.64 7.67 7.64
C ASN A 4 2.72 6.86 8.37
N ASP A 5 3.12 7.35 9.54
CA ASP A 5 4.07 6.68 10.42
C ASP A 5 3.39 5.53 11.18
N TRP A 6 4.17 4.55 11.64
CA TRP A 6 3.68 3.33 12.29
C TRP A 6 2.85 3.56 13.56
N ASN A 7 3.04 4.70 14.23
CA ASN A 7 2.34 5.07 15.46
C ASN A 7 1.07 5.93 15.23
N LYS A 8 0.60 6.01 13.99
CA LYS A 8 -0.61 6.76 13.60
C LYS A 8 -1.73 5.80 13.16
N PRO A 9 -3.00 6.24 13.20
CA PRO A 9 -4.12 5.42 12.72
C PRO A 9 -3.97 5.03 11.24
N TYR A 10 -4.44 3.82 10.90
CA TYR A 10 -4.46 3.32 9.53
C TYR A 10 -5.22 4.24 8.57
N LYS A 11 -4.73 4.29 7.33
CA LYS A 11 -5.36 5.04 6.22
C LYS A 11 -5.81 4.07 5.14
N LYS A 12 -6.92 4.40 4.47
CA LYS A 12 -7.46 3.56 3.38
C LYS A 12 -6.47 3.46 2.22
N SER A 13 -6.19 2.24 1.76
CA SER A 13 -5.26 1.96 0.66
C SER A 13 -5.61 2.74 -0.62
N ALA A 14 -6.90 2.95 -0.91
CA ALA A 14 -7.37 3.74 -2.04
C ALA A 14 -6.81 5.18 -2.08
N ARG A 15 -6.60 5.82 -0.91
CA ARG A 15 -5.98 7.16 -0.86
C ARG A 15 -4.53 7.13 -1.31
N VAL A 16 -3.77 6.11 -0.89
CA VAL A 16 -2.35 5.95 -1.25
C VAL A 16 -2.23 5.63 -2.73
N VAL A 17 -3.04 4.70 -3.24
CA VAL A 17 -3.08 4.33 -4.67
C VAL A 17 -3.39 5.57 -5.52
N GLY A 18 -4.43 6.33 -5.18
CA GLY A 18 -4.78 7.55 -5.92
C GLY A 18 -3.70 8.64 -5.89
N ASP A 19 -3.03 8.84 -4.76
CA ASP A 19 -1.94 9.81 -4.65
C ASP A 19 -0.73 9.42 -5.52
N VAL A 20 -0.40 8.12 -5.56
CA VAL A 20 0.70 7.59 -6.40
C VAL A 20 0.37 7.74 -7.88
N ILE A 21 -0.84 7.37 -8.30
CA ILE A 21 -1.25 7.50 -9.70
C ILE A 21 -1.27 8.96 -10.15
N GLY A 22 -1.84 9.84 -9.31
CA GLY A 22 -1.99 11.25 -9.64
C GLY A 22 -0.69 12.04 -9.69
N LYS A 23 0.40 11.55 -9.07
CA LYS A 23 1.65 12.33 -8.93
C LYS A 23 2.89 11.67 -9.52
N TYR A 24 3.00 10.35 -9.50
CA TYR A 24 4.28 9.68 -9.75
C TYR A 24 4.20 8.54 -10.76
N HIS A 25 3.07 7.82 -10.82
CA HIS A 25 2.93 6.64 -11.67
C HIS A 25 1.59 6.66 -12.43
N PRO A 26 1.48 7.44 -13.53
CA PRO A 26 0.21 7.73 -14.22
C PRO A 26 -0.24 6.59 -15.15
N HIS A 27 -0.29 5.38 -14.59
CA HIS A 27 -0.74 4.16 -15.26
C HIS A 27 -1.87 3.51 -14.44
N GLY A 28 -2.36 2.36 -14.91
CA GLY A 28 -3.45 1.63 -14.25
C GLY A 28 -3.19 1.39 -12.76
N ASP A 29 -4.28 1.35 -11.99
CA ASP A 29 -4.26 1.22 -10.54
C ASP A 29 -3.89 -0.19 -10.05
N SER A 30 -4.21 -1.20 -10.86
CA SER A 30 -3.99 -2.62 -10.56
C SER A 30 -2.54 -2.92 -10.17
N ALA A 31 -1.56 -2.42 -10.92
CA ALA A 31 -0.14 -2.64 -10.63
C ALA A 31 0.27 -2.04 -9.28
N VAL A 32 -0.21 -0.83 -8.97
CA VAL A 32 0.08 -0.16 -7.69
C VAL A 32 -0.57 -0.92 -6.53
N TYR A 33 -1.84 -1.29 -6.67
CA TYR A 33 -2.57 -2.01 -5.63
C TYR A 33 -1.99 -3.41 -5.37
N TYR A 34 -1.69 -4.19 -6.41
CA TYR A 34 -1.09 -5.51 -6.26
C TYR A 34 0.29 -5.46 -5.63
N THR A 35 1.09 -4.43 -5.93
CA THR A 35 2.38 -4.22 -5.28
C THR A 35 2.22 -3.97 -3.77
N ILE A 36 1.26 -3.12 -3.38
CA ILE A 36 0.93 -2.89 -1.96
C ILE A 36 0.51 -4.19 -1.28
N VAL A 37 -0.40 -4.95 -1.90
CA VAL A 37 -0.88 -6.23 -1.36
C VAL A 37 0.29 -7.20 -1.16
N ARG A 38 1.16 -7.35 -2.17
CA ARG A 38 2.33 -8.22 -2.08
C ARG A 38 3.28 -7.84 -0.94
N MET A 39 3.50 -6.55 -0.73
CA MET A 39 4.39 -6.06 0.34
C MET A 39 3.79 -6.20 1.74
N ALA A 40 2.47 -6.39 1.84
CA ALA A 40 1.74 -6.64 3.07
C ALA A 40 1.57 -8.14 3.41
N GLN A 41 2.02 -9.05 2.54
CA GLN A 41 1.87 -10.49 2.74
C GLN A 41 3.07 -11.08 3.53
N PRO A 42 2.87 -11.60 4.76
CA PRO A 42 3.96 -12.15 5.57
C PRO A 42 4.59 -13.43 4.98
N PHE A 43 3.85 -14.14 4.13
CA PHE A 43 4.36 -15.32 3.41
C PHE A 43 5.09 -14.95 2.11
N SER A 44 4.98 -13.71 1.62
CA SER A 44 5.63 -13.28 0.38
C SER A 44 7.02 -12.70 0.61
N LEU A 45 7.24 -12.04 1.75
CA LEU A 45 8.49 -11.37 2.10
C LEU A 45 8.99 -11.82 3.47
N ARG A 46 10.31 -11.98 3.61
CA ARG A 46 10.94 -12.29 4.90
C ARG A 46 10.73 -11.19 5.95
N TYR A 47 10.76 -9.94 5.49
CA TYR A 47 10.52 -8.72 6.28
C TYR A 47 9.54 -7.83 5.51
N MET A 48 8.37 -7.61 6.09
CA MET A 48 7.33 -6.77 5.49
C MET A 48 7.71 -5.30 5.54
N LEU A 49 7.34 -4.56 4.49
CA LEU A 49 7.54 -3.11 4.39
C LEU A 49 6.24 -2.32 4.52
N VAL A 50 5.10 -2.98 4.32
CA VAL A 50 3.78 -2.39 4.50
C VAL A 50 3.07 -3.15 5.60
N ASP A 51 2.71 -2.45 6.67
CA ASP A 51 1.80 -2.97 7.70
C ASP A 51 0.36 -2.67 7.29
N GLY A 52 -0.45 -3.72 7.16
CA GLY A 52 -1.79 -3.66 6.56
C GLY A 52 -2.83 -4.35 7.43
N GLN A 53 -4.08 -3.87 7.33
CA GLN A 53 -5.22 -4.43 8.06
C GLN A 53 -6.33 -4.82 7.07
N GLY A 54 -6.67 -6.12 7.00
CA GLY A 54 -7.73 -6.64 6.13
C GLY A 54 -7.41 -8.03 5.60
N ASN A 55 -8.11 -8.43 4.53
CA ASN A 55 -7.84 -9.67 3.81
C ASN A 55 -6.81 -9.41 2.69
N PHE A 56 -5.63 -10.03 2.78
CA PHE A 56 -4.50 -9.86 1.87
C PHE A 56 -4.12 -11.14 1.10
N GLY A 57 -5.12 -12.00 0.85
CA GLY A 57 -4.92 -13.30 0.21
C GLY A 57 -4.90 -14.44 1.21
#